data_AF-A0A1H7WUG9-F1
#
_entry.id   AF-A0A1H7WUG9-F1
#
_cell.length_a   1.000
_cell.length_b   1.000
_cell.length_c   1.000
_cell.angle_alpha   90.00
_cell.angle_beta   90.00
_cell.angle_gamma   90.00
#
_symmetry.space_group_name_H-M   'P 1'
#
loop_
_entity.id
_entity.type
_entity.pdbx_description
1 polymer ?
#
loop_
_entity_poly.entity_id
_entity_poly.type
_entity_poly.pdbx_seq_one_letter_code
_entity_poly.pdbx_strand_id
1 'polypeptide(L)'
;MLNREICLSFAVAATILGTSNIAQANNSQSIDALAVCWQSNTGKHVCDGPIQRLMSSYENINKALELVGCSDGYPVQNNSLVHRSLGQKFSMVYKCGYKLRPGDTSALTNNRDVRQWWSGIIH
;
A
#
# COMPACT_ATOMS: atom_id res chain seq x y z
N MET A 1 49.76 42.06 -41.76
CA MET A 1 48.70 42.93 -42.29
C MET A 1 47.44 42.10 -42.51
N LEU A 2 46.28 42.76 -42.59
CA LEU A 2 44.95 42.25 -43.01
C LEU A 2 45.03 41.27 -44.22
N ASN A 3 44.08 40.34 -44.49
CA ASN A 3 42.65 40.38 -44.17
C ASN A 3 41.90 39.02 -44.41
N ARG A 4 40.87 38.75 -43.57
CA ARG A 4 39.45 38.44 -43.92
C ARG A 4 38.93 37.16 -44.65
N GLU A 5 37.67 36.86 -44.28
CA GLU A 5 36.67 35.89 -44.82
C GLU A 5 37.10 34.39 -44.81
N ILE A 6 36.29 33.32 -44.89
CA ILE A 6 34.85 32.95 -44.67
C ILE A 6 34.84 31.38 -44.58
N CYS A 7 33.91 30.58 -44.00
CA CYS A 7 32.50 30.71 -43.62
C CYS A 7 32.16 29.86 -42.34
N LEU A 8 30.87 29.59 -42.11
CA LEU A 8 30.30 28.64 -41.14
C LEU A 8 30.15 27.22 -41.73
N SER A 9 30.18 26.20 -40.87
CA SER A 9 29.19 25.11 -40.86
C SER A 9 29.24 24.34 -39.54
N PHE A 10 28.35 24.69 -38.60
CA PHE A 10 28.08 23.86 -37.43
C PHE A 10 27.34 22.61 -37.90
N ALA A 11 27.96 21.44 -37.81
CA ALA A 11 27.25 20.17 -37.94
C ALA A 11 26.29 20.05 -36.75
N VAL A 12 24.99 20.23 -37.01
CA VAL A 12 23.94 20.14 -36.00
C VAL A 12 23.90 18.70 -35.50
N ALA A 13 24.44 18.48 -34.30
CA ALA A 13 24.10 17.31 -33.52
C ALA A 13 22.59 17.40 -33.24
N ALA A 14 21.81 16.51 -33.86
CA ALA A 14 20.40 16.36 -33.57
C ALA A 14 20.25 15.71 -32.19
N THR A 15 20.48 16.49 -31.14
CA THR A 15 20.14 16.10 -29.77
C THR A 15 18.64 15.91 -29.73
N ILE A 16 18.20 14.65 -29.80
CA ILE A 16 16.81 14.26 -29.60
C ILE A 16 16.48 14.65 -28.16
N LEU A 17 15.97 15.85 -27.97
CA LEU A 17 15.34 16.30 -26.74
C LEU A 17 13.99 15.58 -26.62
N GLY A 18 14.06 14.27 -26.43
CA GLY A 18 12.99 13.48 -25.86
C GLY A 18 12.78 13.98 -24.44
N THR A 19 11.93 14.99 -24.30
CA THR A 19 11.45 15.45 -23.00
C THR A 19 10.59 14.34 -22.42
N SER A 20 11.26 13.41 -21.75
CA SER A 20 10.64 12.41 -20.88
C SER A 20 9.89 13.17 -19.78
N ASN A 21 8.63 13.51 -20.07
CA ASN A 21 7.66 13.98 -19.10
C ASN A 21 7.31 12.80 -18.18
N ILE A 22 8.28 12.42 -17.34
CA ILE A 22 8.04 11.61 -16.15
C ILE A 22 7.28 12.53 -15.21
N ALA A 23 5.96 12.60 -15.43
CA ALA A 23 5.02 13.18 -14.50
C ALA A 23 5.07 12.33 -13.23
N GLN A 24 6.01 12.67 -12.35
CA GLN A 24 6.24 11.97 -11.11
C GLN A 24 5.03 12.18 -10.22
N ALA A 25 4.14 11.16 -10.19
CA ALA A 25 2.86 11.18 -9.49
C ALA A 25 3.02 11.10 -7.96
N ASN A 26 3.81 12.00 -7.39
CA ASN A 26 3.95 12.21 -5.95
C ASN A 26 2.80 13.10 -5.41
N ASN A 27 1.57 12.74 -5.75
CA ASN A 27 0.38 13.19 -5.02
C ASN A 27 -0.05 12.10 -4.01
N SER A 28 0.96 11.47 -3.38
CA SER A 28 0.79 10.45 -2.36
C SER A 28 0.30 11.11 -1.07
N GLN A 29 -1.01 11.33 -0.97
CA GLN A 29 -1.65 11.64 0.30
C GLN A 29 -1.23 10.61 1.36
N SER A 30 -1.02 11.08 2.59
CA SER A 30 -0.50 10.24 3.66
C SER A 30 -1.58 9.30 4.19
N ILE A 31 -1.59 8.06 3.70
CA ILE A 31 -2.60 7.04 4.00
C ILE A 31 -2.34 6.40 5.36
N ASP A 32 -3.39 6.12 6.12
CA ASP A 32 -3.28 5.41 7.38
C ASP A 32 -2.95 3.92 7.18
N ALA A 33 -2.04 3.41 8.02
CA ALA A 33 -1.74 1.99 8.04
C ALA A 33 -2.89 1.23 8.73
N LEU A 34 -3.49 0.27 8.04
CA LEU A 34 -4.62 -0.52 8.54
C LEU A 34 -4.27 -2.01 8.64
N ALA A 35 -4.50 -2.67 9.78
CA ALA A 35 -4.54 -4.13 9.84
C ALA A 35 -6.00 -4.63 9.76
N VAL A 36 -6.20 -5.86 9.29
CA VAL A 36 -7.51 -6.53 9.37
C VAL A 36 -7.34 -7.82 10.14
N CYS A 37 -8.14 -8.02 11.17
CA CYS A 37 -8.12 -9.23 11.98
C CYS A 37 -9.47 -9.92 12.02
N TRP A 38 -9.47 -11.26 12.05
CA TRP A 38 -10.65 -12.10 12.20
C TRP A 38 -10.34 -13.26 13.14
N GLN A 39 -11.37 -13.96 13.62
CA GLN A 39 -11.17 -15.15 14.45
C GLN A 39 -11.16 -16.41 13.59
N SER A 40 -10.17 -17.27 13.81
CA SER A 40 -10.11 -18.61 13.23
C SER A 40 -11.06 -19.57 13.97
N ASN A 41 -11.36 -20.70 13.35
CA ASN A 41 -12.16 -21.76 13.98
C ASN A 41 -11.49 -22.37 15.23
N THR A 42 -10.20 -22.11 15.47
CA THR A 42 -9.45 -22.55 16.68
C THR A 42 -9.43 -21.48 17.78
N GLY A 43 -10.24 -20.42 17.67
CA GLY A 43 -10.31 -19.32 18.63
C GLY A 43 -9.19 -18.29 18.52
N LYS A 44 -8.09 -18.59 17.82
CA LYS A 44 -6.98 -17.65 17.60
C LYS A 44 -7.41 -16.49 16.71
N HIS A 45 -6.98 -15.29 17.06
CA HIS A 45 -7.04 -14.14 16.17
C HIS A 45 -6.03 -14.34 15.04
N VAL A 46 -6.44 -14.07 13.80
CA VAL A 46 -5.58 -14.00 12.61
C VAL A 46 -5.61 -12.56 12.16
N CYS A 47 -4.44 -11.97 11.89
CA CYS A 47 -4.32 -10.59 11.39
C CYS A 47 -3.52 -10.57 10.09
N ASP A 48 -3.97 -9.80 9.10
CA ASP A 48 -3.20 -9.40 7.92
C ASP A 48 -2.68 -7.96 8.11
N GLY A 49 -1.36 -7.80 8.04
CA GLY A 49 -0.68 -6.53 8.35
C GLY A 49 -0.87 -5.44 7.29
N PRO A 50 -0.53 -4.18 7.59
CA PRO A 50 -0.88 -3.02 6.77
C PRO A 50 -0.27 -2.96 5.37
N ILE A 51 0.82 -3.68 5.12
CA ILE A 51 1.40 -3.86 3.78
C ILE A 51 1.09 -5.24 3.17
N GLN A 52 0.25 -6.05 3.81
CA GLN A 52 -0.20 -7.40 3.43
C GLN A 52 0.89 -8.47 3.24
N ARG A 53 2.17 -8.10 3.40
CA ARG A 53 3.31 -9.04 3.31
C ARG A 53 3.34 -10.04 4.45
N LEU A 54 2.81 -9.68 5.62
CA LEU A 54 2.85 -10.49 6.84
C LEU A 54 1.43 -10.75 7.36
N MET A 55 1.13 -12.02 7.58
CA MET A 55 -0.05 -12.51 8.27
C MET A 55 0.41 -13.32 9.48
N SER A 56 -0.21 -13.10 10.64
CA SER A 56 0.12 -13.82 11.87
C SER A 56 -1.14 -14.30 12.58
N SER A 57 -1.00 -15.28 13.46
CA SER A 57 -2.10 -15.73 14.31
C SER A 57 -1.65 -15.98 15.75
N TYR A 58 -2.44 -15.47 16.70
CA TYR A 58 -2.17 -15.60 18.13
C TYR A 58 -3.46 -15.63 18.95
N GLU A 59 -3.40 -16.15 20.17
CA GLU A 59 -4.56 -16.28 21.07
C GLU A 59 -5.04 -14.94 21.66
N ASN A 60 -4.15 -13.95 21.69
CA ASN A 60 -4.41 -12.58 22.11
C ASN A 60 -4.32 -11.63 20.91
N ILE A 61 -5.33 -10.77 20.72
CA ILE A 61 -5.43 -9.82 19.61
C ILE A 61 -4.27 -8.81 19.57
N ASN A 62 -3.85 -8.25 20.72
CA ASN A 62 -2.77 -7.26 20.76
C ASN A 62 -1.44 -7.88 20.29
N LYS A 63 -1.18 -9.15 20.67
CA LYS A 63 0.02 -9.86 20.20
C LYS A 63 -0.08 -10.25 18.71
N ALA A 64 -1.26 -10.60 18.21
CA ALA A 64 -1.46 -10.83 16.78
C ALA A 64 -1.22 -9.55 15.95
N LEU A 65 -1.65 -8.39 16.47
CA LEU A 65 -1.41 -7.06 15.88
C LEU A 65 0.07 -6.65 15.93
N GLU A 66 0.74 -6.82 17.08
CA GLU A 66 2.19 -6.60 17.23
C GLU A 66 2.98 -7.42 16.19
N LEU A 67 2.67 -8.71 16.07
CA LEU A 67 3.33 -9.64 15.14
C LEU A 67 3.11 -9.29 13.66
N VAL A 68 2.17 -8.42 13.30
CA VAL A 68 2.00 -7.90 11.93
C VAL A 68 2.43 -6.45 11.76
N GLY A 69 3.13 -5.87 12.74
CA GLY A 69 3.63 -4.49 12.68
C GLY A 69 2.54 -3.44 12.90
N CYS A 70 1.57 -3.74 13.78
CA CYS A 70 0.43 -2.89 14.13
C CYS A 70 0.24 -2.83 15.66
N SER A 71 1.34 -2.73 16.43
CA SER A 71 1.35 -2.79 17.91
C SER A 71 0.33 -1.87 18.58
N ASP A 72 0.20 -0.65 18.07
CA ASP A 72 -0.67 0.40 18.60
C ASP A 72 -2.03 0.44 17.87
N GLY A 73 -2.42 -0.71 17.29
CA GLY A 73 -3.63 -0.90 16.52
C GLY A 73 -4.90 -0.77 17.35
N TYR A 74 -5.76 0.19 17.00
CA TYR A 74 -7.07 0.35 17.62
C TYR A 74 -8.22 0.09 16.62
N PRO A 75 -9.33 -0.53 17.05
CA PRO A 75 -10.42 -0.90 16.16
C PRO A 75 -11.14 0.35 15.62
N VAL A 76 -11.43 0.36 14.32
CA VAL A 76 -12.14 1.47 13.65
C VAL A 76 -13.39 1.04 12.91
N GLN A 77 -13.49 -0.23 12.48
CA GLN A 77 -14.62 -0.69 11.66
C GLN A 77 -14.84 -2.21 11.78
N ASN A 78 -16.08 -2.62 12.05
CA ASN A 78 -16.52 -4.00 11.81
C ASN A 78 -16.69 -4.23 10.31
N ASN A 79 -16.11 -5.31 9.78
CA ASN A 79 -16.22 -5.67 8.37
C ASN A 79 -16.52 -7.17 8.20
N SER A 80 -17.03 -7.56 7.04
CA SER A 80 -17.33 -8.94 6.68
C SER A 80 -16.53 -9.35 5.43
N LEU A 81 -15.43 -10.06 5.66
CA LEU A 81 -14.60 -10.61 4.58
C LEU A 81 -15.26 -11.85 3.98
N VAL A 82 -15.21 -11.99 2.65
CA VAL A 82 -15.71 -13.19 1.94
C VAL A 82 -14.58 -13.87 1.19
N HIS A 83 -14.31 -15.15 1.50
CA HIS A 83 -13.37 -15.99 0.74
C HIS A 83 -14.13 -16.93 -0.19
N ARG A 84 -13.59 -17.16 -1.39
CA ARG A 84 -14.21 -18.04 -2.40
C ARG A 84 -14.45 -19.48 -1.89
N SER A 85 -13.56 -20.00 -1.05
CA SER A 85 -13.64 -21.38 -0.53
C SER A 85 -13.88 -21.52 0.98
N LEU A 86 -13.73 -20.44 1.77
CA LEU A 86 -13.85 -20.47 3.24
C LEU A 86 -15.12 -19.76 3.74
N GLY A 87 -15.94 -19.25 2.81
CA GLY A 87 -17.17 -18.53 3.10
C GLY A 87 -16.92 -17.14 3.69
N GLN A 88 -17.91 -16.65 4.43
CA GLN A 88 -17.91 -15.35 5.07
C GLN A 88 -17.26 -15.41 6.46
N LYS A 89 -16.50 -14.39 6.85
CA LYS A 89 -15.95 -14.20 8.19
C LYS A 89 -16.17 -12.77 8.68
N PHE A 90 -16.61 -12.65 9.93
CA PHE A 90 -16.58 -11.38 10.65
C PHE A 90 -15.14 -11.00 10.96
N SER A 91 -14.83 -9.73 10.76
CA SER A 91 -13.49 -9.15 10.90
C SER A 91 -13.59 -7.74 11.49
N MET A 92 -12.47 -7.27 12.02
CA MET A 92 -12.31 -5.92 12.55
C MET A 92 -11.12 -5.28 11.85
N VAL A 93 -11.30 -4.06 11.36
CA VAL A 93 -10.25 -3.21 10.83
C VAL A 93 -9.64 -2.42 11.99
N TYR A 94 -8.31 -2.40 12.06
CA TYR A 94 -7.55 -1.67 13.06
C TYR A 94 -6.68 -0.60 12.39
N LYS A 95 -6.67 0.62 12.94
CA LYS A 95 -5.74 1.67 12.52
C LYS A 95 -4.46 1.58 13.36
N CYS A 96 -3.31 1.40 12.73
CA CYS A 96 -2.05 1.07 13.40
C CYS A 96 -1.31 2.26 14.06
N GLY A 97 -1.93 3.44 14.17
CA GLY A 97 -1.31 4.63 14.76
C GLY A 97 -0.25 5.34 13.89
N TYR A 98 0.12 4.80 12.73
CA TYR A 98 1.07 5.40 11.79
C TYR A 98 0.56 5.46 10.34
N LYS A 99 1.32 6.16 9.50
CA LYS A 99 1.05 6.36 8.07
C LYS A 99 1.90 5.44 7.20
N LEU A 100 1.33 4.92 6.12
CA LEU A 100 2.08 4.18 5.10
C LEU A 100 3.12 5.08 4.41
N ARG A 101 4.18 4.46 3.88
CA ARG A 101 5.20 5.18 3.13
C ARG A 101 4.65 5.59 1.76
N PRO A 102 5.10 6.71 1.18
CA PRO A 102 4.72 7.06 -0.18
C PRO A 102 5.00 5.92 -1.16
N GLY A 103 3.97 5.51 -1.91
CA GLY A 103 4.01 4.37 -2.84
C GLY A 103 3.51 3.03 -2.27
N ASP A 104 3.33 2.87 -0.96
CA ASP A 104 2.67 1.67 -0.39
C ASP A 104 1.14 1.77 -0.58
N THR A 105 0.62 1.19 -1.66
CA THR A 105 -0.83 1.19 -1.98
C THR A 105 -1.60 0.02 -1.38
N SER A 106 -0.96 -0.83 -0.57
CA SER A 106 -1.51 -2.10 -0.06
C SER A 106 -2.68 -1.97 0.92
N ALA A 107 -2.87 -0.81 1.55
CA ALA A 107 -4.07 -0.52 2.36
C ALA A 107 -5.09 0.38 1.63
N LEU A 108 -4.80 0.79 0.39
CA LEU A 108 -5.40 1.97 -0.25
C LEU A 108 -6.65 1.68 -1.10
N THR A 109 -7.11 0.44 -1.16
CA THR A 109 -8.26 0.08 -1.98
C THR A 109 -9.52 -0.13 -1.14
N ASN A 110 -10.62 0.46 -1.63
CA ASN A 110 -12.01 0.16 -1.21
C ASN A 110 -12.35 -1.35 -1.29
N ASN A 111 -11.49 -2.10 -1.97
CA ASN A 111 -11.48 -3.54 -2.17
C ASN A 111 -10.06 -4.07 -1.89
N ARG A 112 -9.62 -4.07 -0.63
CA ARG A 112 -8.35 -4.68 -0.22
C ARG A 112 -8.44 -6.18 -0.39
N ASP A 113 -7.53 -6.76 -1.16
CA ASP A 113 -7.38 -8.21 -1.28
C ASP A 113 -6.65 -8.73 -0.04
N VAL A 114 -7.40 -8.93 1.05
CA VAL A 114 -6.87 -9.53 2.28
C VAL A 114 -6.63 -11.02 2.00
N ARG A 115 -5.52 -11.40 1.38
CA ARG A 115 -5.11 -12.81 1.17
C ARG A 115 -6.20 -13.67 0.50
N GLN A 116 -6.75 -13.24 -0.64
CA GLN A 116 -7.88 -13.83 -1.38
C GLN A 116 -9.26 -13.67 -0.73
N TRP A 117 -9.36 -12.82 0.29
CA TRP A 117 -10.63 -12.39 0.86
C TRP A 117 -11.06 -11.05 0.26
N TRP A 118 -12.27 -11.01 -0.27
CA TRP A 118 -12.82 -9.89 -1.02
C TRP A 118 -13.77 -9.04 -0.15
N SER A 119 -14.04 -7.83 -0.65
CA SER A 119 -15.02 -6.84 -0.19
C SER A 119 -14.65 -5.92 1.00
N GLY A 120 -14.82 -4.62 0.74
CA GLY A 120 -15.19 -3.59 1.72
C GLY A 120 -14.12 -3.17 2.73
N ILE A 121 -13.23 -2.25 2.37
CA ILE A 121 -12.54 -1.42 3.38
C ILE A 121 -12.67 0.04 3.00
N ILE A 122 -13.46 0.79 3.76
CA ILE A 122 -13.58 2.23 3.58
C ILE A 122 -13.39 2.84 4.96
N HIS A 123 -12.18 3.36 5.24
CA HIS A 123 -11.84 4.51 6.09
C HIS A 123 -10.35 4.84 5.96
#